data_AF-A0A419GHZ6-F1
#
_entry.id   AF-A0A419GHZ6-F1
#
_cell.length_a   1.000
_cell.length_b   1.000
_cell.length_c   1.000
_cell.angle_alpha   90.00
_cell.angle_beta   90.00
_cell.angle_gamma   90.00
#
_symmetry.space_group_name_H-M   'P 1'
#
loop_
_entity.id
_entity.type
_entity.pdbx_description
1 polymer ?
#
loop_
_entity_poly.entity_id
_entity_poly.type
_entity_poly.pdbx_seq_one_letter_code
_entity_poly.pdbx_strand_id
1 'polypeptide(L)'
;IGIDHLGYRVFPEYRLLRKDNSMLFIRKLKHMRLLYKKSLITFEKLNASVQSWLGHAKHADSYGLRCRILTSKIQSGFLKPFCPNGI
;
A
#
# COMPACT_ATOMS: atom_id res chain seq x y z
N ILE A 1 -14.36 19.87 8.78
CA ILE A 1 -14.78 18.44 8.78
C ILE A 1 -14.52 17.90 7.37
N GLY A 2 -13.78 16.80 7.23
CA GLY A 2 -13.51 16.19 5.91
C GLY A 2 -14.61 15.23 5.49
N ILE A 3 -14.77 15.02 4.18
CA ILE A 3 -15.79 14.13 3.60
C ILE A 3 -15.18 12.77 3.29
N ASP A 4 -15.89 11.69 3.63
CA ASP A 4 -15.47 10.34 3.28
C ASP A 4 -15.87 10.03 1.83
N HIS A 5 -14.90 9.74 0.96
CA HIS A 5 -15.13 9.46 -0.46
C HIS A 5 -14.14 8.42 -0.99
N LEU A 6 -14.65 7.32 -1.58
CA LEU A 6 -13.85 6.26 -2.24
C LEU A 6 -12.68 5.70 -1.40
N GLY A 7 -12.84 5.62 -0.08
CA GLY A 7 -11.77 5.14 0.81
C GLY A 7 -10.76 6.21 1.23
N TYR A 8 -11.00 7.47 0.87
CA TYR A 8 -10.29 8.64 1.36
C TYR A 8 -11.13 9.42 2.37
N ARG A 9 -10.45 10.24 3.16
CA ARG A 9 -11.02 11.38 3.86
C ARG A 9 -10.50 12.65 3.19
N VAL A 10 -11.39 13.38 2.53
CA VAL A 10 -11.07 14.52 1.66
C VAL A 10 -11.29 15.82 2.42
N PHE A 11 -10.28 16.69 2.36
CA PHE A 11 -10.29 18.07 2.83
C PHE A 11 -10.09 19.00 1.64
N PRO A 12 -10.35 20.31 1.77
CA PRO A 12 -10.12 21.28 0.71
C PRO A 12 -8.67 21.27 0.19
N GLU A 13 -7.67 21.21 1.07
CA GLU A 13 -6.26 21.27 0.66
C GLU A 13 -5.59 19.89 0.50
N TYR A 14 -6.13 18.83 1.10
CA TYR A 14 -5.46 17.52 1.13
C TYR A 14 -6.44 16.33 1.23
N ARG A 15 -5.92 15.13 1.01
CA ARG A 15 -6.66 13.87 1.18
C ARG A 15 -5.88 12.92 2.06
N LEU A 16 -6.56 12.27 3.01
CA LEU A 16 -5.99 11.20 3.82
C LEU A 16 -6.52 9.86 3.35
N LEU A 17 -5.69 8.82 3.40
CA LEU A 17 -6.14 7.45 3.18
C LEU A 17 -6.87 6.94 4.42
N ARG A 18 -8.05 6.34 4.28
CA ARG A 18 -8.76 5.78 5.45
C ARG A 18 -7.98 4.61 6.06
N LYS A 19 -7.99 4.56 7.39
CA LYS A 19 -7.37 3.49 8.17
C LYS A 19 -7.86 2.11 7.74
N ASP A 20 -9.17 1.93 7.54
CA ASP A 20 -9.74 0.64 7.16
C ASP A 20 -9.19 0.12 5.83
N ASN A 21 -9.08 1.00 4.82
CA ASN A 21 -8.50 0.67 3.53
C ASN A 21 -7.03 0.22 3.68
N SER A 22 -6.24 1.00 4.42
CA SER A 22 -4.83 0.64 4.68
C SER A 22 -4.70 -0.69 5.44
N MET A 23 -5.58 -0.97 6.40
CA MET A 23 -5.57 -2.21 7.18
C MET A 23 -6.01 -3.42 6.36
N LEU A 24 -7.01 -3.26 5.49
CA LEU A 24 -7.42 -4.30 4.53
C LEU A 24 -6.25 -4.67 3.60
N PHE A 25 -5.55 -3.67 3.07
CA PHE A 25 -4.38 -3.92 2.24
C PHE A 25 -3.25 -4.62 3.01
N ILE A 26 -2.94 -4.19 4.24
CA ILE A 26 -1.93 -4.85 5.07
C ILE A 26 -2.27 -6.33 5.31
N ARG A 27 -3.54 -6.64 5.61
CA ARG A 27 -4.01 -8.03 5.79
C ARG A 27 -3.86 -8.84 4.50
N LYS A 28 -4.30 -8.28 3.37
CA LYS A 28 -4.16 -8.91 2.05
C LYS A 28 -2.69 -9.17 1.70
N LEU A 29 -1.82 -8.19 1.91
CA LEU A 29 -0.38 -8.29 1.63
C LEU A 29 0.28 -9.40 2.46
N LYS A 30 -0.06 -9.50 3.76
CA LYS A 30 0.42 -10.58 4.63
C LYS A 30 0.01 -11.96 4.09
N HIS A 31 -1.26 -12.10 3.69
CA HIS A 31 -1.76 -13.36 3.14
C HIS A 31 -1.07 -13.71 1.81
N MET A 32 -0.98 -12.76 0.88
CA MET A 32 -0.30 -12.97 -0.41
C MET A 32 1.17 -13.35 -0.23
N ARG A 33 1.86 -12.78 0.77
CA ARG A 33 3.23 -13.18 1.08
C ARG A 33 3.32 -14.65 1.52
N LEU A 34 2.35 -15.13 2.31
CA LEU A 34 2.31 -16.55 2.70
C LEU A 34 2.06 -17.45 1.48
N LEU A 35 1.16 -17.06 0.58
CA LEU A 35 0.92 -17.79 -0.66
C LEU A 35 2.17 -17.81 -1.56
N TYR A 36 2.84 -16.68 -1.71
CA TYR A 36 4.06 -16.55 -2.50
C TYR A 36 5.19 -17.43 -1.94
N LYS A 37 5.38 -17.44 -0.61
CA LYS A 37 6.35 -18.34 0.05
C LYS A 37 6.07 -19.83 -0.16
N LYS A 38 4.81 -20.19 -0.38
CA LYS A 38 4.38 -21.56 -0.70
C LYS A 38 4.38 -21.83 -2.22
N SER A 39 4.88 -20.90 -3.03
CA SER A 39 4.84 -20.94 -4.50
C SER A 39 3.43 -21.10 -5.08
N LEU A 40 2.39 -20.72 -4.34
CA LEU A 40 0.99 -20.80 -4.78
C LEU A 40 0.56 -19.62 -5.66
N ILE A 41 1.31 -18.51 -5.59
CA ILE A 41 1.16 -17.37 -6.49
C ILE A 41 2.53 -16.96 -7.00
N THR A 42 2.58 -16.37 -8.18
CA THR A 42 3.82 -15.84 -8.74
C THR A 42 4.17 -14.48 -8.13
N PHE A 43 5.42 -14.07 -8.35
CA PHE A 43 5.87 -12.74 -7.93
C PHE A 43 5.09 -11.64 -8.65
N GLU A 44 4.81 -11.82 -9.94
CA GLU A 44 4.06 -10.86 -10.76
C GLU A 44 2.68 -10.61 -10.18
N LYS A 45 2.00 -11.65 -9.68
CA LYS A 45 0.69 -11.53 -9.04
C LYS A 45 0.77 -10.72 -7.74
N LEU A 46 1.79 -10.97 -6.92
CA LEU A 46 2.04 -10.21 -5.69
C LEU A 46 2.34 -8.74 -6.02
N ASN A 47 3.27 -8.50 -6.94
CA ASN A 47 3.68 -7.17 -7.36
C ASN A 47 2.50 -6.38 -7.96
N ALA A 48 1.68 -6.99 -8.82
CA ALA A 48 0.50 -6.35 -9.38
C ALA A 48 -0.48 -5.86 -8.30
N SER A 49 -0.71 -6.65 -7.24
CA SER A 49 -1.57 -6.20 -6.13
C SER A 49 -0.94 -5.06 -5.33
N VAL A 50 0.38 -5.03 -5.18
CA VAL A 50 1.10 -3.92 -4.53
C VAL A 50 1.01 -2.65 -5.37
N GLN A 51 1.29 -2.75 -6.67
CA GLN A 51 1.23 -1.61 -7.60
C GLN A 51 -0.18 -1.02 -7.70
N SER A 52 -1.22 -1.86 -7.75
CA SER A 52 -2.61 -1.42 -7.73
C SER A 52 -2.93 -0.58 -6.48
N TRP A 53 -2.51 -1.05 -5.29
CA TRP A 53 -2.73 -0.31 -4.06
C TRP A 53 -1.88 0.96 -3.97
N LEU A 54 -0.63 0.95 -4.45
CA LEU A 54 0.20 2.15 -4.52
C LEU A 54 -0.40 3.20 -5.44
N GLY A 55 -0.97 2.78 -6.58
CA GLY A 55 -1.68 3.65 -7.51
C GLY A 55 -2.90 4.33 -6.89
N HIS A 56 -3.57 3.68 -5.94
CA HIS A 56 -4.61 4.29 -5.13
C HIS A 56 -4.02 5.23 -4.06
N ALA A 57 -3.13 4.70 -3.21
CA ALA A 57 -2.58 5.43 -2.07
C ALA A 57 -1.82 6.71 -2.46
N LYS A 58 -1.18 6.77 -3.64
CA LYS A 58 -0.46 7.96 -4.12
C LYS A 58 -1.33 9.21 -4.25
N HIS A 59 -2.65 9.06 -4.36
CA HIS A 59 -3.59 10.19 -4.46
C HIS A 59 -4.00 10.78 -3.11
N ALA A 60 -3.48 10.23 -2.02
CA ALA A 60 -3.61 10.75 -0.66
C ALA A 60 -2.24 11.09 -0.09
N ASP A 61 -2.21 11.99 0.88
CA ASP A 61 -1.07 12.23 1.75
C ASP A 61 -0.81 10.98 2.60
N SER A 62 -0.02 10.09 2.03
CA SER A 62 0.21 8.75 2.54
C SER A 62 1.66 8.32 2.42
N TYR A 63 2.58 9.23 2.09
CA TYR A 63 3.99 8.91 1.86
C TYR A 63 4.60 8.12 3.04
N GLY A 64 4.50 8.64 4.26
CA GLY A 64 5.00 7.97 5.45
C GLY A 64 4.32 6.61 5.71
N LEU A 65 3.02 6.49 5.40
CA LEU A 65 2.30 5.23 5.50
C LEU A 65 2.79 4.19 4.48
N ARG A 66 2.98 4.60 3.22
CA ARG A 66 3.52 3.75 2.16
C ARG A 66 4.93 3.27 2.51
N CYS A 67 5.81 4.19 2.91
CA CYS A 67 7.17 3.84 3.38
C CYS A 67 7.11 2.87 4.56
N ARG A 68 6.26 3.10 5.56
CA ARG A 68 6.17 2.18 6.71
C ARG A 68 5.67 0.79 6.31
N ILE A 69 4.63 0.70 5.49
CA ILE A 69 4.08 -0.60 5.04
C ILE A 69 5.10 -1.35 4.19
N LEU A 70 5.78 -0.64 3.29
CA LEU A 70 6.75 -1.23 2.38
C LEU A 70 8.07 -1.53 3.12
N THR A 71 8.76 -0.53 3.66
CA THR A 71 10.07 -0.68 4.31
C THR A 71 10.06 -1.46 5.63
N SER A 72 8.89 -1.72 6.24
CA SER A 72 8.84 -2.63 7.39
C SER A 72 9.60 -3.93 7.07
N LYS A 73 10.29 -4.52 8.06
CA LYS A 73 11.11 -5.76 7.95
C LYS A 73 10.39 -6.96 7.29
N ILE A 74 9.10 -6.81 6.94
CA ILE A 74 8.33 -7.65 6.03
C ILE A 74 8.92 -7.66 4.60
N GLN A 75 9.69 -6.67 4.15
CA GLN A 75 10.21 -6.60 2.77
C GLN A 75 11.65 -7.05 2.52
N SER A 76 12.38 -7.51 3.54
CA SER A 76 13.76 -8.00 3.40
C SER A 76 13.84 -9.16 2.39
N GLY A 77 14.09 -8.82 1.11
CA GLY A 77 14.44 -9.75 0.04
C GLY A 77 13.77 -9.56 -1.33
N PHE A 78 12.70 -8.77 -1.51
CA PHE A 78 11.84 -8.98 -2.70
C PHE A 78 11.26 -7.77 -3.45
N LEU A 79 11.44 -6.53 -2.97
CA LEU A 79 11.04 -5.35 -3.73
C LEU A 79 12.26 -4.42 -3.78
N LYS A 80 12.66 -3.99 -4.99
CA LYS A 80 13.57 -2.84 -5.11
C LYS A 80 13.00 -1.72 -4.24
N PRO A 81 13.82 -0.95 -3.49
CA PRO A 81 13.32 0.18 -2.73
C PRO A 81 12.67 1.16 -3.72
N PHE A 82 11.35 1.10 -3.83
CA PHE A 82 10.60 2.09 -4.59
C PHE A 82 10.44 3.30 -3.68
N CYS A 83 11.53 4.06 -3.56
CA CYS A 83 11.49 5.44 -3.14
C CYS A 83 11.58 6.30 -4.40
N PRO A 84 10.46 6.53 -5.14
CA PRO A 84 10.43 7.66 -6.03
C PRO A 84 10.34 8.89 -5.12
N ASN A 85 11.25 9.82 -5.35
CA ASN A 85 11.37 11.09 -4.65
C ASN A 85 9.99 11.70 -4.37
N GLY A 86 9.82 12.20 -3.14
CA GLY A 86 8.66 13.00 -2.79
C GLY A 86 8.70 14.30 -3.58
N ILE A 87 7.77 14.43 -4.52
CA ILE A 87 7.08 15.65 -4.91
C ILE A 87 5.63 15.23 -5.20
#